data_AF-A0A0N0K5G2-F1
#
_entry.id   AF-A0A0N0K5G2-F1
#
_cell.length_a   1.000
_cell.length_b   1.000
_cell.length_c   1.000
_cell.angle_alpha   90.00
_cell.angle_beta   90.00
_cell.angle_gamma   90.00
#
_symmetry.space_group_name_H-M   'P 1'
#
loop_
_entity.id
_entity.type
_entity.pdbx_description
1 polymer ?
#
loop_
_entity_poly.entity_id
_entity_poly.type
_entity_poly.pdbx_seq_one_letter_code
_entity_poly.pdbx_strand_id
1 'polypeptide(L)'
;MKPARIAVICIAAVSAIGLALVVRAMGSSSGEAVATASAEPAMPMAKVLVAARDLAPGQRLTDADLEWKDWPAAEVNPAFITDGSVPVPQPTAEGAAEATESRGAETEGAVARVARAATELATGGAETDYYGSVVREPILAGEPIVARKIVRAGDSGYMAAYLEPGMRAMSIGVSVETAAGGFILPGDRVDVLVTVELRDNGNDGGQARYATSTVLQNVKVLAVDQSTRAEDDQQAVVGATATLEVAPADAEALALAKAAGTLSLVLRSYADTAGPSGRVQPLQRARASAPESRTVTIYRAGQAETVTVQ
;
A
#
# COMPACT_ATOMS: atom_id res chain seq x y z
N MET A 1 37.60 46.65 -67.95
CA MET A 1 37.56 47.23 -66.58
C MET A 1 38.51 48.42 -66.52
N LYS A 2 38.12 49.53 -65.88
CA LYS A 2 38.93 50.77 -65.88
C LYS A 2 40.28 50.53 -65.16
N PRO A 3 41.42 50.98 -65.70
CA PRO A 3 42.75 50.73 -65.12
C PRO A 3 42.87 51.21 -63.66
N ALA A 4 42.10 52.23 -63.27
CA ALA A 4 41.99 52.72 -61.90
C ALA A 4 41.40 51.70 -60.89
N ARG A 5 40.58 50.74 -61.31
CA ARG A 5 40.02 49.71 -60.40
C ARG A 5 40.98 48.56 -60.12
N ILE A 6 41.93 48.30 -61.03
CA ILE A 6 42.94 47.24 -60.85
C ILE A 6 44.05 47.73 -59.90
N ALA A 7 44.47 48.99 -60.02
CA ALA A 7 45.46 49.59 -59.13
C ALA A 7 44.97 49.64 -57.65
N VAL A 8 43.70 49.94 -57.42
CA VAL A 8 43.13 50.00 -56.06
C VAL A 8 43.02 48.61 -55.42
N ILE A 9 42.71 47.56 -56.20
CA ILE A 9 42.64 46.18 -55.69
C ILE A 9 44.04 45.63 -55.38
N CYS A 10 45.04 45.95 -56.19
CA CYS A 10 46.42 45.54 -55.91
C CYS A 10 47.01 46.24 -54.66
N ILE A 11 46.67 47.51 -54.42
CA ILE A 11 47.11 48.23 -53.22
C ILE A 11 46.42 47.70 -51.96
N ALA A 12 45.12 47.33 -52.04
CA ALA A 12 44.40 46.70 -50.93
C ALA A 12 44.91 45.30 -50.57
N ALA A 13 45.37 44.51 -51.56
CA ALA A 13 45.92 43.17 -51.35
C ALA A 13 47.31 43.18 -50.68
N VAL A 14 48.14 44.19 -50.95
CA VAL A 14 49.48 44.31 -50.34
C VAL A 14 49.41 44.79 -48.89
N SER A 15 48.41 45.58 -48.51
CA SER A 15 48.17 45.97 -47.10
C SER A 15 47.66 44.83 -46.21
N ALA A 16 47.02 43.80 -46.77
CA ALA A 16 46.51 42.66 -46.00
C ALA A 16 47.60 41.63 -45.65
N ILE A 17 48.64 41.49 -46.48
CA ILE A 17 49.72 40.50 -46.29
C ILE A 17 50.82 41.05 -45.38
N GLY A 18 51.09 42.37 -45.42
CA GLY A 18 52.10 43.01 -44.56
C GLY A 18 51.74 43.00 -43.07
N LEU A 19 50.45 43.10 -42.72
CA LEU A 19 50.00 43.10 -41.32
C LEU A 19 50.02 41.68 -40.70
N ALA A 20 49.76 40.64 -41.50
CA ALA A 20 49.73 39.26 -41.03
C ALA A 20 51.12 38.71 -40.64
N LEU A 21 52.20 39.22 -41.25
CA LEU A 21 53.57 38.77 -40.97
C LEU A 21 54.23 39.52 -39.81
N VAL A 22 53.86 40.78 -39.56
CA VAL A 22 54.37 41.56 -38.40
C VAL A 22 53.68 41.12 -37.10
N VAL A 23 52.40 40.74 -37.13
CA VAL A 23 51.69 40.21 -35.95
C VAL A 23 52.22 38.84 -35.52
N ARG A 24 52.73 38.01 -36.44
CA ARG A 24 53.32 36.71 -36.12
C ARG A 24 54.74 36.79 -35.55
N ALA A 25 55.45 37.89 -35.76
CA ALA A 25 56.84 38.08 -35.31
C ALA A 25 56.98 38.77 -33.94
N MET A 26 55.88 39.23 -33.33
CA MET A 26 55.84 39.83 -31.99
C MET A 26 55.00 39.05 -30.97
N GLY A 27 54.42 37.91 -31.36
CA GLY A 27 53.56 37.08 -30.49
C GLY A 27 54.29 36.05 -29.61
N SER A 28 55.63 36.03 -29.59
CA SER A 28 56.38 35.13 -28.70
C SER A 28 56.78 35.86 -27.41
N SER A 29 56.29 35.33 -26.29
CA SER A 29 56.51 35.75 -24.89
C SER A 29 55.57 36.83 -24.36
N SER A 30 54.36 36.42 -24.00
CA SER A 30 53.72 36.81 -22.75
C SER A 30 52.68 35.74 -22.45
N GLY A 31 52.75 35.18 -21.24
CA GLY A 31 51.86 34.11 -20.80
C GLY A 31 50.41 34.51 -21.05
N GLU A 32 49.73 33.73 -21.87
CA GLU A 32 48.28 33.70 -21.89
C GLU A 32 47.87 33.16 -20.52
N ALA A 33 47.59 34.09 -19.60
CA ALA A 33 46.58 33.86 -18.61
C ALA A 33 45.36 33.42 -19.40
N VAL A 34 45.13 32.11 -19.45
CA VAL A 34 43.85 31.54 -19.80
C VAL A 34 42.89 32.26 -18.90
N ALA A 35 42.17 33.24 -19.46
CA ALA A 35 40.92 33.67 -18.91
C ALA A 35 40.08 32.40 -18.93
N THR A 36 40.14 31.69 -17.80
CA THR A 36 39.09 30.78 -17.37
C THR A 36 37.84 31.64 -17.49
N ALA A 37 37.09 31.42 -18.58
CA ALA A 37 35.69 31.73 -18.56
C ALA A 37 35.21 31.09 -17.26
N SER A 38 34.91 31.94 -16.29
CA SER A 38 34.30 31.53 -15.04
C SER A 38 32.99 30.91 -15.49
N ALA A 39 32.98 29.59 -15.69
CA ALA A 39 31.77 28.82 -15.70
C ALA A 39 31.15 29.16 -14.34
N GLU A 40 30.12 30.00 -14.38
CA GLU A 40 29.24 30.23 -13.26
C GLU A 40 28.96 28.85 -12.66
N PRO A 41 29.26 28.62 -11.37
CA PRO A 41 29.23 27.27 -10.81
C PRO A 41 27.84 26.72 -11.09
N ALA A 42 27.77 25.73 -12.00
CA ALA A 42 26.51 25.10 -12.35
C ALA A 42 25.97 24.55 -11.04
N MET A 43 24.93 25.21 -10.51
CA MET A 43 24.33 24.80 -9.25
C MET A 43 23.97 23.32 -9.43
N PRO A 44 24.40 22.42 -8.54
CA PRO A 44 24.05 21.02 -8.67
C PRO A 44 22.52 20.93 -8.68
N MET A 45 21.96 20.40 -9.77
CA MET A 45 20.52 20.17 -9.90
C MET A 45 20.25 18.69 -9.62
N ALA A 46 19.21 18.41 -8.86
CA ALA A 46 18.68 17.06 -8.66
C ALA A 46 17.29 16.97 -9.26
N LYS A 47 16.88 15.78 -9.69
CA LYS A 47 15.51 15.54 -10.13
C LYS A 47 14.64 15.17 -8.94
N VAL A 48 13.56 15.91 -8.73
CA VAL A 48 12.56 15.67 -7.70
C VAL A 48 11.27 15.21 -8.38
N LEU A 49 10.67 14.15 -7.84
CA LEU A 49 9.40 13.64 -8.33
C LEU A 49 8.27 14.56 -7.85
N VAL A 50 7.51 15.13 -8.78
CA VAL A 50 6.39 16.03 -8.50
C VAL A 50 5.08 15.47 -9.07
N ALA A 51 3.95 15.92 -8.52
CA ALA A 51 2.63 15.59 -9.05
C ALA A 51 2.37 16.34 -10.37
N ALA A 52 2.05 15.63 -11.45
CA ALA A 52 1.70 16.24 -12.73
C ALA A 52 0.30 16.92 -12.71
N ARG A 53 -0.56 16.53 -11.76
CA ARG A 53 -1.94 17.01 -11.60
C ARG A 53 -2.35 16.97 -10.13
N ASP A 54 -3.53 17.50 -9.81
CA ASP A 54 -4.12 17.34 -8.48
C ASP A 54 -4.50 15.88 -8.23
N LEU A 55 -4.06 15.34 -7.08
CA LEU A 55 -4.24 13.96 -6.68
C LEU A 55 -5.08 13.88 -5.40
N ALA A 56 -6.19 13.14 -5.49
CA ALA A 56 -7.09 12.96 -4.36
C ALA A 56 -6.65 11.78 -3.46
N PRO A 57 -6.95 11.83 -2.14
CA PRO A 57 -6.77 10.68 -1.26
C PRO A 57 -7.49 9.44 -1.80
N GLY A 58 -6.82 8.28 -1.72
CA GLY A 58 -7.30 7.00 -2.24
C GLY A 58 -7.02 6.75 -3.72
N GLN A 59 -6.56 7.75 -4.47
CA GLN A 59 -6.18 7.59 -5.87
C GLN A 59 -4.90 6.74 -5.99
N ARG A 60 -4.87 5.84 -6.98
CA ARG A 60 -3.67 5.08 -7.35
C ARG A 60 -2.84 5.90 -8.33
N LEU A 61 -1.55 6.02 -8.06
CA LEU A 61 -0.59 6.72 -8.91
C LEU A 61 -0.33 5.92 -10.20
N THR A 62 -0.34 6.65 -11.31
CA THR A 62 0.01 6.17 -12.64
C THR A 62 1.14 7.01 -13.22
N ASP A 63 1.68 6.59 -14.37
CA ASP A 63 2.66 7.36 -15.15
C ASP A 63 2.19 8.80 -15.42
N ALA A 64 0.90 8.99 -15.70
CA ALA A 64 0.37 10.30 -16.03
C ALA A 64 0.17 11.23 -14.81
N ASP A 65 0.42 10.75 -13.60
CA ASP A 65 0.28 11.49 -12.34
C ASP A 65 1.62 12.02 -11.81
N LEU A 66 2.72 11.55 -12.39
CA LEU A 66 4.08 11.78 -11.89
C LEU A 66 4.92 12.46 -12.97
N GLU A 67 5.86 13.30 -12.53
CA GLU A 67 6.80 13.98 -13.42
C GLU A 67 8.10 14.25 -12.68
N TRP A 68 9.24 14.05 -13.36
CA TRP A 68 10.54 14.47 -12.84
C TRP A 68 10.81 15.93 -13.16
N LYS A 69 10.96 16.76 -12.11
CA LYS A 69 11.30 18.18 -12.25
C LYS A 69 12.70 18.48 -11.73
N ASP A 70 13.43 19.32 -12.48
CA ASP A 70 14.74 19.78 -12.06
C ASP A 70 14.63 20.75 -10.87
N TRP A 71 15.40 20.49 -9.82
CA TRP A 71 15.38 21.24 -8.57
C TRP A 71 16.82 21.58 -8.12
N PRO A 72 17.10 22.79 -7.60
CA PRO A 72 18.41 23.10 -7.04
C PRO A 72 18.73 22.19 -5.86
N ALA A 73 19.85 21.46 -5.89
CA ALA A 73 20.19 20.47 -4.87
C ALA A 73 20.34 21.09 -3.47
N ALA A 74 20.65 22.38 -3.38
CA ALA A 74 20.70 23.12 -2.11
C ALA A 74 19.31 23.30 -1.45
N GLU A 75 18.22 23.19 -2.22
CA GLU A 75 16.84 23.37 -1.76
C GLU A 75 16.06 22.05 -1.70
N VAL A 76 16.71 20.92 -2.01
CA VAL A 76 16.08 19.61 -1.93
C VAL A 76 15.89 19.24 -0.47
N ASN A 77 14.63 19.09 -0.08
CA ASN A 77 14.29 18.55 1.24
C ASN A 77 14.57 17.03 1.25
N PRO A 78 15.20 16.48 2.31
CA PRO A 78 15.41 15.03 2.46
C PRO A 78 14.13 14.19 2.39
N ALA A 79 12.95 14.78 2.61
CA ALA A 79 11.67 14.09 2.49
C ALA A 79 11.20 13.90 1.03
N PHE A 80 11.80 14.62 0.08
CA PHE A 80 11.46 14.55 -1.34
C PHE A 80 12.02 13.28 -1.98
N ILE A 81 11.22 12.69 -2.86
CA ILE A 81 11.67 11.57 -3.68
C ILE A 81 12.58 12.10 -4.78
N THR A 82 13.79 11.56 -4.86
CA THR A 82 14.78 11.91 -5.88
C THR A 82 15.23 10.67 -6.65
N ASP A 83 15.77 10.88 -7.85
CA ASP A 83 16.31 9.84 -8.73
C ASP A 83 17.64 9.22 -8.23
N GLY A 84 18.05 9.54 -7.00
CA GLY A 84 19.33 9.14 -6.43
C GLY A 84 20.50 10.06 -6.76
N SER A 85 20.28 11.18 -7.47
CA SER A 85 21.31 12.19 -7.79
C SER A 85 21.68 13.11 -6.63
N VAL A 86 21.01 12.99 -5.47
CA VAL A 86 21.32 13.82 -4.30
C VAL A 86 22.49 13.19 -3.53
N PRO A 87 23.61 13.91 -3.31
CA PRO A 87 24.67 13.44 -2.43
C PRO A 87 24.09 13.23 -1.03
N VAL A 88 24.01 11.96 -0.60
CA VAL A 88 23.74 11.63 0.81
C VAL A 88 24.79 12.37 1.65
N PRO A 89 24.40 13.19 2.64
CA PRO A 89 25.37 13.79 3.55
C PRO A 89 26.15 12.64 4.21
N GLN A 90 27.42 12.48 3.84
CA GLN A 90 28.28 11.55 4.56
C GLN A 90 28.34 12.04 6.00
N PRO A 91 28.11 11.16 7.00
CA PRO A 91 28.28 11.55 8.38
C PRO A 91 29.71 12.07 8.53
N THR A 92 29.84 13.35 8.88
CA THR A 92 31.13 13.94 9.20
C THR A 92 31.78 13.13 10.31
N ALA A 93 33.05 12.78 10.12
CA ALA A 93 33.82 11.87 10.99
C ALA A 93 33.87 12.28 12.47
N GLU A 94 33.37 13.46 12.84
CA GLU A 94 33.25 13.93 14.23
C GLU A 94 32.13 13.24 15.03
N GLY A 95 31.12 12.64 14.39
CA GLY A 95 30.03 11.93 15.09
C GLY A 95 30.28 10.43 15.35
N ALA A 96 31.34 9.85 14.78
CA ALA A 96 31.60 8.41 14.83
C ALA A 96 32.17 7.93 16.17
N ALA A 97 32.62 8.82 17.05
CA ALA A 97 33.31 8.45 18.28
C ALA A 97 32.37 8.14 19.47
N GLU A 98 31.13 8.63 19.49
CA GLU A 98 30.23 8.47 20.65
C GLU A 98 29.23 7.29 20.56
N ALA A 99 29.09 6.63 19.41
CA ALA A 99 28.06 5.60 19.22
C ALA A 99 28.49 4.16 19.56
N THR A 100 29.60 3.96 20.27
CA THR A 100 30.19 2.60 20.46
C THR A 100 29.71 1.87 21.72
N GLU A 101 28.82 2.44 22.54
CA GLU A 101 28.37 1.81 23.80
C GLU A 101 26.87 1.56 23.90
N SER A 102 26.25 0.87 22.93
CA SER A 102 24.97 0.17 23.18
C SER A 102 24.67 -0.89 22.12
N ARG A 103 25.53 -1.92 22.03
CA ARG A 103 25.37 -3.03 21.07
C ARG A 103 24.77 -4.23 21.79
N GLY A 104 23.50 -4.57 21.50
CA GLY A 104 22.89 -5.80 22.03
C GLY A 104 21.51 -6.20 21.50
N ALA A 105 20.61 -5.27 21.16
CA ALA A 105 19.21 -5.63 20.87
C ALA A 105 18.61 -5.06 19.57
N GLU A 106 19.35 -4.23 18.83
CA GLU A 106 18.83 -3.51 17.64
C GLU A 106 19.25 -4.10 16.29
N THR A 107 19.89 -5.27 16.28
CA THR A 107 20.48 -5.86 15.07
C THR A 107 19.44 -6.34 14.07
N GLU A 108 18.25 -6.76 14.49
CA GLU A 108 17.21 -7.25 13.57
C GLU A 108 16.56 -6.11 12.78
N GLY A 109 16.28 -4.98 13.45
CA GLY A 109 15.80 -3.75 12.79
C GLY A 109 16.88 -3.05 11.97
N ALA A 110 18.16 -3.19 12.31
CA ALA A 110 19.26 -2.66 11.51
C ALA A 110 19.43 -3.44 10.20
N VAL A 111 19.32 -4.77 10.23
CA VAL A 111 19.41 -5.60 9.02
C VAL A 111 18.19 -5.38 8.11
N ALA A 112 16.99 -5.22 8.67
CA ALA A 112 15.80 -4.85 7.89
C ALA A 112 15.90 -3.45 7.29
N ARG A 113 16.48 -2.48 8.01
CA ARG A 113 16.76 -1.12 7.49
C ARG A 113 17.83 -1.13 6.41
N VAL A 114 18.88 -1.93 6.55
CA VAL A 114 19.94 -2.08 5.54
C VAL A 114 19.42 -2.87 4.33
N ALA A 115 18.58 -3.88 4.52
CA ALA A 115 17.91 -4.58 3.42
C ALA A 115 16.96 -3.67 2.67
N ARG A 116 16.15 -2.85 3.37
CA ARG A 116 15.31 -1.82 2.74
C ARG A 116 16.12 -0.74 2.05
N ALA A 117 17.18 -0.23 2.69
CA ALA A 117 18.07 0.75 2.10
C ALA A 117 18.83 0.17 0.88
N ALA A 118 19.20 -1.11 0.92
CA ALA A 118 19.79 -1.82 -0.21
C ALA A 118 18.78 -2.10 -1.31
N THR A 119 17.50 -2.35 -1.00
CA THR A 119 16.41 -2.43 -1.99
C THR A 119 16.07 -1.05 -2.56
N GLU A 120 16.13 0.01 -1.77
CA GLU A 120 16.00 1.41 -2.22
C GLU A 120 17.21 1.84 -3.08
N LEU A 121 18.40 1.30 -2.82
CA LEU A 121 19.59 1.50 -3.67
C LEU A 121 19.58 0.62 -4.92
N ALA A 122 18.98 -0.58 -4.86
CA ALA A 122 18.96 -1.56 -5.95
C ALA A 122 17.78 -1.37 -6.91
N THR A 123 16.70 -0.71 -6.46
CA THR A 123 15.56 -0.29 -7.30
C THR A 123 15.74 1.20 -7.54
N GLY A 124 16.61 1.51 -8.50
CA GLY A 124 17.15 2.85 -8.67
C GLY A 124 16.10 3.84 -9.10
N GLY A 125 15.56 4.62 -8.15
CA GLY A 125 15.00 5.97 -8.34
C GLY A 125 14.05 6.15 -9.52
N ALA A 126 13.44 5.08 -10.03
CA ALA A 126 12.70 5.11 -11.27
C ALA A 126 11.27 5.52 -10.95
N GLU A 127 10.69 6.36 -11.79
CA GLU A 127 9.29 6.79 -11.67
C GLU A 127 8.33 5.60 -11.50
N THR A 128 8.66 4.51 -12.19
CA THR A 128 7.93 3.24 -12.20
C THR A 128 7.79 2.58 -10.84
N ASP A 129 8.73 2.82 -9.93
CA ASP A 129 8.72 2.21 -8.59
C ASP A 129 7.59 2.79 -7.71
N TYR A 130 7.03 3.93 -8.13
CA TYR A 130 5.95 4.60 -7.44
C TYR A 130 4.58 4.33 -8.05
N TYR A 131 4.52 3.67 -9.21
CA TYR A 131 3.25 3.30 -9.82
C TYR A 131 2.48 2.30 -8.96
N GLY A 132 1.17 2.48 -8.90
CA GLY A 132 0.27 1.69 -8.06
C GLY A 132 0.26 2.09 -6.58
N SER A 133 1.15 3.00 -6.15
CA SER A 133 1.09 3.60 -4.81
C SER A 133 -0.22 4.37 -4.63
N VAL A 134 -0.72 4.44 -3.40
CA VAL A 134 -1.99 5.10 -3.10
C VAL A 134 -1.77 6.39 -2.32
N VAL A 135 -2.44 7.46 -2.73
CA VAL A 135 -2.37 8.78 -2.10
C VAL A 135 -3.08 8.77 -0.74
N ARG A 136 -2.40 9.17 0.33
CA ARG A 136 -2.93 9.28 1.70
C ARG A 136 -3.58 10.63 1.97
N GLU A 137 -2.92 11.68 1.49
CA GLU A 137 -3.27 13.08 1.71
C GLU A 137 -3.34 13.77 0.34
N PRO A 138 -4.18 14.79 0.16
CA PRO A 138 -4.24 15.50 -1.11
C PRO A 138 -2.87 16.09 -1.49
N ILE A 139 -2.53 15.98 -2.77
CA ILE A 139 -1.31 16.50 -3.38
C ILE A 139 -1.75 17.39 -4.54
N LEU A 140 -1.27 18.64 -4.56
CA LEU A 140 -1.60 19.57 -5.65
C LEU A 140 -0.63 19.41 -6.82
N ALA A 141 -1.06 19.80 -8.02
CA ALA A 141 -0.19 19.83 -9.20
C ALA A 141 1.08 20.66 -8.94
N GLY A 142 2.24 20.10 -9.29
CA GLY A 142 3.56 20.67 -9.07
C GLY A 142 4.12 20.49 -7.66
N GLU A 143 3.37 19.90 -6.72
CA GLU A 143 3.86 19.59 -5.38
C GLU A 143 4.83 18.38 -5.40
N PRO A 144 5.98 18.45 -4.71
CA PRO A 144 6.87 17.29 -4.53
C PRO A 144 6.20 16.11 -3.84
N ILE A 145 6.35 14.93 -4.41
CA ILE A 145 5.87 13.69 -3.79
C ILE A 145 6.78 13.32 -2.63
N VAL A 146 6.16 13.09 -1.47
CA VAL A 146 6.84 12.65 -0.26
C VAL A 146 6.31 11.30 0.20
N ALA A 147 7.17 10.44 0.73
CA ALA A 147 6.82 9.08 1.14
C ALA A 147 5.66 9.03 2.16
N ARG A 148 5.52 10.05 3.02
CA ARG A 148 4.41 10.20 3.98
C ARG A 148 3.03 10.27 3.31
N LYS A 149 2.94 10.94 2.16
CA LYS A 149 1.69 11.23 1.47
C LYS A 149 1.25 10.11 0.53
N ILE A 150 2.05 9.05 0.40
CA ILE A 150 1.74 7.89 -0.44
C ILE A 150 1.88 6.60 0.38
N VAL A 151 1.31 5.51 -0.13
CA VAL A 151 1.47 4.16 0.41
C VAL A 151 1.91 3.25 -0.69
N ARG A 152 3.09 2.64 -0.55
CA ARG A 152 3.61 1.67 -1.51
C ARG A 152 3.16 0.26 -1.14
N ALA A 153 3.27 -0.66 -2.09
CA ALA A 153 3.13 -2.07 -1.79
C ALA A 153 4.18 -2.49 -0.75
N GLY A 154 3.75 -3.11 0.35
CA GLY A 154 4.62 -3.51 1.46
C GLY A 154 4.74 -2.48 2.59
N ASP A 155 4.22 -1.25 2.43
CA ASP A 155 4.19 -0.27 3.52
C ASP A 155 3.10 -0.59 4.56
N SER A 156 3.38 -0.25 5.81
CA SER A 156 2.36 -0.25 6.87
C SER A 156 1.19 0.65 6.45
N GLY A 157 -0.02 0.11 6.42
CA GLY A 157 -1.23 0.80 5.96
C GLY A 157 -1.58 0.61 4.48
N TYR A 158 -0.83 -0.19 3.70
CA TYR A 158 -1.20 -0.55 2.32
C TYR A 158 -2.57 -1.23 2.24
N MET A 159 -2.92 -2.05 3.24
CA MET A 159 -4.24 -2.69 3.32
C MET A 159 -5.38 -1.66 3.43
N ALA A 160 -5.20 -0.59 4.22
CA ALA A 160 -6.21 0.45 4.34
C ALA A 160 -6.42 1.20 3.02
N ALA A 161 -5.37 1.30 2.20
CA ALA A 161 -5.41 1.91 0.88
C ALA A 161 -5.94 0.97 -0.22
N TYR A 162 -5.94 -0.34 0.02
CA TYR A 162 -6.44 -1.35 -0.92
C TYR A 162 -7.94 -1.63 -0.74
N LEU A 163 -8.49 -1.35 0.45
CA LEU A 163 -9.91 -1.52 0.75
C LEU A 163 -10.78 -0.63 -0.13
N GLU A 164 -11.87 -1.19 -0.63
CA GLU A 164 -12.89 -0.40 -1.30
C GLU A 164 -13.55 0.59 -0.33
N PRO A 165 -13.96 1.79 -0.79
CA PRO A 165 -14.64 2.76 0.05
C PRO A 165 -15.83 2.16 0.78
N GLY A 166 -15.84 2.28 2.11
CA GLY A 166 -16.90 1.74 2.97
C GLY A 166 -16.67 0.30 3.45
N MET A 167 -15.66 -0.41 2.92
CA MET A 167 -15.28 -1.74 3.38
C MET A 167 -14.24 -1.68 4.51
N ARG A 168 -14.13 -2.76 5.28
CA ARG A 168 -13.22 -2.91 6.42
C ARG A 168 -12.48 -4.25 6.30
N ALA A 169 -11.21 -4.27 6.69
CA ALA A 169 -10.46 -5.50 6.84
C ALA A 169 -10.70 -6.09 8.23
N MET A 170 -11.15 -7.33 8.32
CA MET A 170 -11.31 -8.06 9.58
C MET A 170 -10.57 -9.38 9.54
N SER A 171 -9.68 -9.57 10.51
CA SER A 171 -8.89 -10.79 10.64
C SER A 171 -9.57 -11.83 11.53
N ILE A 172 -9.61 -13.07 11.07
CA ILE A 172 -10.08 -14.24 11.81
C ILE A 172 -8.97 -15.30 11.90
N GLY A 173 -8.89 -15.97 13.04
CA GLY A 173 -8.00 -17.11 13.20
C GLY A 173 -8.57 -18.32 12.47
N VAL A 174 -7.72 -19.02 11.74
CA VAL A 174 -8.05 -20.23 10.98
C VAL A 174 -6.94 -21.26 11.14
N SER A 175 -7.32 -22.54 11.14
CA SER A 175 -6.42 -23.68 10.95
C SER A 175 -6.49 -24.19 9.51
N VAL A 176 -5.57 -25.10 9.16
CA VAL A 176 -5.60 -25.82 7.88
C VAL A 176 -6.95 -26.51 7.65
N GLU A 177 -7.55 -27.05 8.70
CA GLU A 177 -8.88 -27.69 8.65
C GLU A 177 -9.98 -26.67 8.34
N THR A 178 -9.97 -25.51 9.01
CA THR A 178 -11.00 -24.48 8.82
C THR A 178 -10.81 -23.60 7.58
N ALA A 179 -9.64 -23.63 6.93
CA ALA A 179 -9.30 -22.78 5.77
C ALA A 179 -9.26 -23.58 4.45
N ALA A 180 -10.19 -24.51 4.27
CA ALA A 180 -10.29 -25.37 3.08
C ALA A 180 -8.94 -26.01 2.67
N GLY A 181 -8.16 -26.50 3.64
CA GLY A 181 -6.89 -27.20 3.36
C GLY A 181 -5.73 -26.31 2.91
N GLY A 182 -5.84 -24.98 3.05
CA GLY A 182 -4.79 -24.04 2.63
C GLY A 182 -4.86 -23.62 1.15
N PHE A 183 -5.95 -23.94 0.45
CA PHE A 183 -6.15 -23.54 -0.94
C PHE A 183 -6.71 -22.13 -1.11
N ILE A 184 -7.10 -21.47 -0.02
CA ILE A 184 -7.61 -20.10 -0.05
C ILE A 184 -6.45 -19.13 -0.24
N LEU A 185 -6.51 -18.33 -1.30
CA LEU A 185 -5.51 -17.31 -1.65
C LEU A 185 -6.07 -15.89 -1.53
N PRO A 186 -5.20 -14.87 -1.39
CA PRO A 186 -5.59 -13.48 -1.54
C PRO A 186 -6.30 -13.23 -2.87
N GLY A 187 -7.46 -12.59 -2.83
CA GLY A 187 -8.32 -12.35 -4.00
C GLY A 187 -9.47 -13.35 -4.15
N ASP A 188 -9.40 -14.51 -3.49
CA ASP A 188 -10.47 -15.50 -3.52
C ASP A 188 -11.72 -15.01 -2.80
N ARG A 189 -12.84 -15.66 -3.09
CA ARG A 189 -14.10 -15.45 -2.39
C ARG A 189 -14.44 -16.67 -1.53
N VAL A 190 -14.95 -16.40 -0.34
CA VAL A 190 -15.29 -17.42 0.64
C VAL A 190 -16.66 -17.16 1.25
N ASP A 191 -17.32 -18.23 1.65
CA ASP A 191 -18.41 -18.16 2.61
C ASP A 191 -17.84 -18.45 4.01
N VAL A 192 -18.43 -17.82 5.04
CA VAL A 192 -18.01 -17.97 6.43
C VAL A 192 -19.10 -18.69 7.19
N LEU A 193 -18.78 -19.88 7.70
CA LEU A 193 -19.65 -20.68 8.55
C LEU A 193 -19.26 -20.49 10.02
N VAL A 194 -20.24 -20.57 10.91
CA VAL A 194 -20.02 -20.72 12.35
C VAL A 194 -20.64 -22.02 12.83
N THR A 195 -19.87 -22.78 13.59
CA THR A 195 -20.35 -23.97 14.29
C THR A 195 -20.35 -23.71 15.80
N VAL A 196 -21.51 -23.86 16.42
CA VAL A 196 -21.71 -23.66 17.86
C VAL A 196 -22.12 -24.98 18.53
N GLU A 197 -21.64 -25.20 19.75
CA GLU A 197 -22.06 -26.31 20.59
C GLU A 197 -23.35 -25.92 21.35
N LEU A 198 -24.43 -26.65 21.11
CA LEU A 198 -25.68 -26.52 21.84
C LEU A 198 -25.56 -27.35 23.10
N ARG A 199 -25.32 -26.66 24.22
CA ARG A 199 -25.43 -27.26 25.55
C ARG A 199 -26.91 -27.54 25.82
N ASP A 200 -27.27 -28.80 26.03
CA ASP A 200 -28.60 -29.17 26.48
C ASP A 200 -28.70 -28.87 27.99
N ASN A 201 -29.70 -28.08 28.40
CA ASN A 201 -29.88 -27.68 29.80
C ASN A 201 -30.64 -28.74 30.63
N GLY A 202 -30.79 -29.95 30.08
CA GLY A 202 -31.54 -31.06 30.64
C GLY A 202 -30.62 -32.15 31.18
N ASN A 203 -30.86 -32.52 32.43
CA ASN A 203 -30.22 -33.58 33.20
C ASN A 203 -30.30 -34.96 32.50
N ASP A 204 -29.38 -35.25 31.58
CA ASP A 204 -28.99 -36.61 31.18
C ASP A 204 -27.67 -36.55 30.41
N GLY A 205 -26.89 -37.62 30.40
CA GLY A 205 -25.57 -37.72 29.75
C GLY A 205 -25.55 -37.59 28.21
N GLY A 206 -26.23 -36.59 27.67
CA GLY A 206 -26.45 -36.34 26.26
C GLY A 206 -25.20 -35.81 25.57
N GLN A 207 -24.90 -36.39 24.40
CA GLN A 207 -23.80 -36.00 23.53
C GLN A 207 -23.89 -34.51 23.15
N ALA A 208 -22.73 -33.84 23.06
CA ALA A 208 -22.62 -32.49 22.52
C ALA A 208 -23.30 -32.40 21.15
N ARG A 209 -24.32 -31.55 21.03
CA ARG A 209 -25.00 -31.28 19.76
C ARG A 209 -24.37 -30.05 19.13
N TYR A 210 -24.05 -30.11 17.85
CA TYR A 210 -23.50 -28.97 17.12
C TYR A 210 -24.54 -28.44 16.13
N ALA A 211 -24.61 -27.13 15.97
CA ALA A 211 -25.31 -26.51 14.85
C ALA A 211 -24.35 -25.60 14.08
N THR A 212 -24.45 -25.68 12.76
CA THR A 212 -23.67 -24.87 11.84
C THR A 212 -24.60 -23.95 11.06
N SER A 213 -24.18 -22.71 10.85
CA SER A 213 -24.90 -21.75 10.01
C SER A 213 -23.94 -20.86 9.24
N THR A 214 -24.35 -20.40 8.06
CA THR A 214 -23.60 -19.40 7.28
C THR A 214 -23.81 -18.02 7.88
N VAL A 215 -22.71 -17.34 8.21
CA VAL A 215 -22.70 -15.98 8.76
C VAL A 215 -22.60 -14.97 7.62
N LEU A 216 -21.61 -15.15 6.75
CA LEU A 216 -21.35 -14.30 5.59
C LEU A 216 -21.20 -15.17 4.35
N GLN A 217 -21.56 -14.63 3.19
CA GLN A 217 -21.37 -15.28 1.90
C GLN A 217 -20.67 -14.35 0.91
N ASN A 218 -19.97 -14.94 -0.05
CA ASN A 218 -19.30 -14.25 -1.17
C ASN A 218 -18.31 -13.17 -0.72
N VAL A 219 -17.62 -13.38 0.40
CA VAL A 219 -16.70 -12.40 1.02
C VAL A 219 -15.31 -12.53 0.41
N LYS A 220 -14.68 -11.40 0.07
CA LYS A 220 -13.34 -11.39 -0.52
C LYS A 220 -12.27 -11.56 0.55
N VAL A 221 -11.28 -12.40 0.26
CA VAL A 221 -10.09 -12.59 1.09
C VAL A 221 -9.02 -11.60 0.64
N LEU A 222 -8.50 -10.80 1.59
CA LEU A 222 -7.46 -9.81 1.35
C LEU A 222 -6.06 -10.38 1.56
N ALA A 223 -5.90 -11.19 2.60
CA ALA A 223 -4.63 -11.80 2.96
C ALA A 223 -4.86 -13.11 3.72
N VAL A 224 -3.93 -14.05 3.56
CA VAL A 224 -3.82 -15.24 4.41
C VAL A 224 -2.38 -15.28 4.89
N ASP A 225 -2.20 -15.23 6.21
CA ASP A 225 -0.88 -15.24 6.84
C ASP A 225 -0.78 -16.44 7.79
N GLN A 226 0.28 -17.23 7.66
CA GLN A 226 0.58 -18.27 8.63
C GLN A 226 1.48 -17.63 9.68
N SER A 227 0.91 -17.29 10.84
CA SER A 227 1.73 -16.73 11.90
C SER A 227 2.74 -17.79 12.34
N THR A 228 4.01 -17.65 12.00
CA THR A 228 5.08 -18.51 12.50
C THR A 228 5.63 -17.87 13.75
N ARG A 229 5.15 -18.32 14.92
CA ARG A 229 5.83 -17.99 16.18
C ARG A 229 7.03 -18.94 16.31
N ALA A 230 8.18 -18.52 15.78
CA ALA A 230 9.45 -19.16 16.06
C ALA A 230 9.96 -18.68 17.43
N GLU A 231 9.58 -19.40 18.48
CA GLU A 231 10.32 -19.39 19.74
C GLU A 231 10.86 -20.80 19.96
N ASP A 232 12.11 -20.86 20.42
CA ASP A 232 13.01 -22.02 20.45
C ASP A 232 12.34 -23.40 20.68
N ASP A 233 12.74 -24.33 19.81
CA ASP A 233 12.81 -25.77 20.08
C ASP A 233 11.50 -26.48 20.53
N GLN A 234 10.46 -26.39 19.70
CA GLN A 234 9.65 -27.52 19.24
C GLN A 234 8.53 -27.02 18.33
N GLN A 235 8.57 -27.47 17.10
CA GLN A 235 7.63 -27.30 16.00
C GLN A 235 6.17 -27.00 16.40
N ALA A 236 5.86 -25.73 16.64
CA ALA A 236 4.49 -25.24 16.74
C ALA A 236 4.17 -24.49 15.44
N VAL A 237 3.48 -25.16 14.53
CA VAL A 237 2.80 -24.47 13.41
C VAL A 237 1.67 -23.67 14.04
N VAL A 238 1.94 -22.39 14.35
CA VAL A 238 0.96 -21.49 14.95
C VAL A 238 -0.08 -21.10 13.89
N GLY A 239 -1.33 -20.96 14.33
CA GLY A 239 -2.51 -20.82 13.49
C GLY A 239 -2.37 -19.79 12.36
N ALA A 240 -3.06 -20.07 11.27
CA ALA A 240 -3.17 -19.13 10.16
C ALA A 240 -4.20 -18.04 10.51
N THR A 241 -4.05 -16.87 9.91
CA THR A 241 -4.99 -15.76 10.01
C THR A 241 -5.45 -15.41 8.61
N ALA A 242 -6.77 -15.38 8.41
CA ALA A 242 -7.37 -14.89 7.18
C ALA A 242 -7.92 -13.48 7.42
N THR A 243 -7.57 -12.54 6.56
CA THR A 243 -8.10 -11.18 6.58
C THR A 243 -9.15 -11.04 5.49
N LEU A 244 -10.37 -10.71 5.89
CA LEU A 244 -11.54 -10.63 5.02
C LEU A 244 -11.94 -9.17 4.80
N GLU A 245 -12.40 -8.84 3.59
CA GLU A 245 -13.01 -7.56 3.27
C GLU A 245 -14.51 -7.61 3.56
N VAL A 246 -14.97 -6.87 4.57
CA VAL A 246 -16.36 -6.93 5.06
C VAL A 246 -16.98 -5.54 5.17
N ALA A 247 -18.31 -5.48 5.01
CA ALA A 247 -19.07 -4.27 5.31
C ALA A 247 -19.09 -4.00 6.84
N PRO A 248 -19.38 -2.77 7.30
CA PRO A 248 -19.43 -2.46 8.74
C PRO A 248 -20.36 -3.37 9.53
N ALA A 249 -21.58 -3.59 9.04
CA ALA A 249 -22.56 -4.45 9.71
C ALA A 249 -22.16 -5.94 9.69
N ASP A 250 -21.44 -6.36 8.65
CA ASP A 250 -20.94 -7.72 8.51
C ASP A 250 -19.77 -7.98 9.48
N ALA A 251 -18.94 -6.97 9.74
CA ALA A 251 -17.86 -7.04 10.73
C ALA A 251 -18.41 -7.27 12.14
N GLU A 252 -19.49 -6.59 12.51
CA GLU A 252 -20.19 -6.83 13.79
C GLU A 252 -20.75 -8.26 13.89
N ALA A 253 -21.37 -8.74 12.81
CA ALA A 253 -21.91 -10.10 12.75
C ALA A 253 -20.80 -11.16 12.84
N LEU A 254 -19.68 -10.94 12.17
CA LEU A 254 -18.52 -11.82 12.21
C LEU A 254 -17.85 -11.82 13.59
N ALA A 255 -17.77 -10.66 14.25
CA ALA A 255 -17.27 -10.56 15.62
C ALA A 255 -18.14 -11.33 16.61
N LEU A 256 -19.47 -11.22 16.48
CA LEU A 256 -20.41 -11.99 17.28
C LEU A 256 -20.27 -13.50 17.02
N ALA A 257 -20.19 -13.91 15.76
CA ALA A 257 -20.03 -15.31 15.39
C ALA A 257 -18.71 -15.89 15.92
N LYS A 258 -17.61 -15.13 15.85
CA LYS A 258 -16.31 -15.48 16.42
C LYS A 258 -16.38 -15.72 17.93
N ALA A 259 -17.18 -14.92 18.65
CA ALA A 259 -17.38 -15.10 20.08
C ALA A 259 -18.29 -16.30 20.41
N ALA A 260 -19.20 -16.66 19.49
CA ALA A 260 -20.18 -17.73 19.71
C ALA A 260 -19.66 -19.14 19.43
N GLY A 261 -18.69 -19.31 18.53
CA GLY A 261 -18.19 -20.64 18.18
C GLY A 261 -17.02 -20.63 17.19
N THR A 262 -16.77 -21.78 16.58
CA THR A 262 -15.65 -21.97 15.64
C THR A 262 -16.07 -21.51 14.25
N LEU A 263 -15.25 -20.65 13.63
CA LEU A 263 -15.44 -20.21 12.26
C LEU A 263 -14.74 -21.13 11.28
N SER A 264 -15.40 -21.42 10.16
CA SER A 264 -14.81 -22.14 9.02
C SER A 264 -15.03 -21.36 7.73
N LEU A 265 -14.00 -21.33 6.89
CA LEU A 265 -14.03 -20.73 5.56
C LEU A 265 -14.31 -21.81 4.52
N VAL A 266 -15.25 -21.50 3.62
CA VAL A 266 -15.60 -22.34 2.49
C VAL A 266 -15.20 -21.60 1.22
N LEU A 267 -14.23 -22.13 0.49
CA LEU A 267 -13.77 -21.55 -0.77
C LEU A 267 -14.89 -21.62 -1.82
N ARG A 268 -15.18 -20.48 -2.43
CA ARG A 268 -16.19 -20.36 -3.48
C ARG A 268 -15.56 -20.56 -4.85
N SER A 269 -16.29 -21.21 -5.75
CA SER A 269 -15.84 -21.38 -7.13
C SER A 269 -15.70 -20.02 -7.81
N TYR A 270 -14.65 -19.84 -8.61
CA TYR A 270 -14.45 -18.62 -9.41
C TYR A 270 -15.63 -18.34 -10.37
N ALA A 271 -16.34 -19.38 -10.81
CA ALA A 271 -17.52 -19.27 -11.66
C ALA A 271 -18.79 -18.80 -10.92
N ASP A 272 -18.79 -18.81 -9.59
CA ASP A 272 -19.93 -18.45 -8.74
C ASP A 272 -19.64 -17.17 -7.95
N THR A 273 -19.33 -16.08 -8.66
CA THR A 273 -18.99 -14.79 -8.05
C THR A 273 -20.13 -13.77 -8.13
N ALA A 274 -21.14 -14.01 -8.97
CA ALA A 274 -22.24 -13.09 -9.25
C ALA A 274 -23.37 -13.10 -8.20
N GLY A 275 -23.25 -13.90 -7.14
CA GLY A 275 -24.26 -14.00 -6.08
C GLY A 275 -24.23 -12.83 -5.09
N PRO A 276 -25.28 -12.69 -4.25
CA PRO A 276 -25.31 -11.71 -3.18
C PRO A 276 -24.12 -11.90 -2.23
N SER A 277 -23.53 -10.79 -1.78
CA SER A 277 -22.43 -10.77 -0.81
C SER A 277 -22.86 -10.20 0.53
N GLY A 278 -22.16 -10.61 1.58
CA GLY A 278 -22.33 -10.10 2.94
C GLY A 278 -23.15 -11.03 3.82
N ARG A 279 -23.74 -10.48 4.89
CA ARG A 279 -24.43 -11.27 5.92
C ARG A 279 -25.61 -12.06 5.36
N VAL A 280 -25.62 -13.35 5.68
CA VAL A 280 -26.80 -14.18 5.51
C VAL A 280 -27.67 -13.96 6.74
N GLN A 281 -28.83 -13.32 6.57
CA GLN A 281 -29.83 -13.41 7.62
C GLN A 281 -30.15 -14.90 7.77
N PRO A 282 -30.07 -15.48 8.99
CA PRO A 282 -30.63 -16.80 9.19
C PRO A 282 -32.05 -16.69 8.66
N LEU A 283 -32.43 -17.57 7.73
CA LEU A 283 -33.84 -17.75 7.40
C LEU A 283 -34.50 -17.91 8.76
N GLN A 284 -35.15 -16.85 9.21
CA GLN A 284 -35.68 -16.75 10.55
C GLN A 284 -36.69 -17.84 10.58
N ARG A 285 -36.30 -19.04 11.10
CA ARG A 285 -37.03 -20.32 10.99
C ARG A 285 -38.47 -19.91 10.93
N ALA A 286 -39.07 -19.93 9.74
CA ALA A 286 -40.35 -19.26 9.47
C ALA A 286 -41.20 -19.64 10.66
N ARG A 287 -41.40 -18.70 11.62
CA ARG A 287 -41.62 -19.02 13.04
C ARG A 287 -42.53 -20.21 13.00
N ALA A 288 -41.99 -21.41 13.26
CA ALA A 288 -42.82 -22.59 13.30
C ALA A 288 -43.77 -22.19 14.39
N SER A 289 -44.98 -21.81 13.98
CA SER A 289 -45.88 -21.01 14.79
C SER A 289 -45.86 -21.72 16.12
N ALA A 290 -45.27 -21.10 17.15
CA ALA A 290 -45.47 -21.59 18.51
C ALA A 290 -46.98 -21.76 18.54
N PRO A 291 -47.53 -22.98 18.74
CA PRO A 291 -48.93 -23.24 18.45
C PRO A 291 -49.69 -22.16 19.19
N GLU A 292 -50.21 -21.18 18.44
CA GLU A 292 -51.00 -20.13 19.01
C GLU A 292 -52.16 -20.94 19.55
N SER A 293 -52.19 -21.09 20.86
CA SER A 293 -53.30 -21.70 21.56
C SER A 293 -54.46 -20.78 21.21
N ARG A 294 -55.22 -21.16 20.18
CA ARG A 294 -56.34 -20.39 19.68
C ARG A 294 -57.36 -20.45 20.80
N THR A 295 -57.36 -19.42 21.63
CA THR A 295 -58.27 -19.30 22.75
C THR A 295 -59.53 -18.66 22.21
N VAL A 296 -60.63 -19.41 22.21
CA VAL A 296 -61.95 -18.92 21.84
C VAL A 296 -62.68 -18.56 23.12
N THR A 297 -63.12 -17.31 23.23
CA THR A 297 -63.99 -16.89 24.33
C THR A 297 -65.43 -17.21 23.97
N ILE A 298 -66.04 -18.13 24.71
CA ILE A 298 -67.42 -18.57 24.51
C ILE A 298 -68.28 -17.94 25.62
N TYR A 299 -69.43 -17.38 25.26
CA TYR A 299 -70.40 -16.89 26.22
C TYR A 299 -71.49 -17.95 26.45
N ARG A 300 -71.57 -18.52 27.65
CA ARG A 300 -72.61 -19.49 28.04
C ARG A 300 -73.37 -18.96 29.25
N ALA A 301 -74.70 -18.87 29.14
CA ALA A 301 -75.58 -18.37 30.22
C ALA A 301 -75.17 -17.00 30.80
N GLY A 302 -74.60 -16.12 29.97
CA GLY A 302 -74.16 -14.77 30.37
C GLY A 302 -72.79 -14.71 31.05
N GLN A 303 -72.04 -15.82 31.13
CA GLN A 303 -70.66 -15.87 31.62
C GLN A 303 -69.70 -16.12 30.45
N ALA A 304 -68.57 -15.41 30.43
CA ALA A 304 -67.51 -15.60 29.44
C ALA A 304 -66.51 -16.65 29.91
N GLU A 305 -66.26 -17.66 29.09
CA GLU A 305 -65.30 -18.74 29.36
C GLU A 305 -64.28 -18.83 28.21
N THR A 306 -62.99 -18.79 28.53
CA THR A 306 -61.91 -18.88 27.55
C THR A 306 -61.45 -20.32 27.40
N VAL A 307 -61.68 -20.93 26.24
CA VAL A 307 -61.32 -22.32 25.96
C VAL A 307 -60.14 -22.36 24.99
N THR A 308 -59.12 -23.14 25.33
CA THR A 308 -57.95 -23.36 24.44
C THR A 308 -58.30 -24.43 23.41
N VAL A 309 -58.28 -24.08 22.12
CA VAL A 309 -58.50 -25.01 21.02
C VAL A 309 -57.14 -25.53 20.55
N GLN A 310 -56.96 -26.86 20.62
CA GLN A 310 -55.81 -27.55 20.04
C GLN A 310 -56.02 -27.82 18.55
#